data_AF-A0A5R9P2W2-F1
#
_entry.id   AF-A0A5R9P2W2-F1
#
_cell.length_a   1.000
_cell.length_b   1.000
_cell.length_c   1.000
_cell.angle_alpha   90.00
_cell.angle_beta   90.00
_cell.angle_gamma   90.00
#
_symmetry.space_group_name_H-M   'P 1'
#
loop_
_entity.id
_entity.type
_entity.pdbx_description
1 polymer ?
#
loop_
_entity_poly.entity_id
_entity_poly.type
_entity_poly.pdbx_seq_one_letter_code
_entity_poly.pdbx_strand_id
1 'polypeptide(L)'
;MIDLSRYKMRETSTHVYFYGGPGSQWHRGSFSVALPRVVDRDGQRRLVKSDDLRTFNCAEQAQMAGKATIFNDPVRLKEIMDEPEPYEQKKLGRKVSPFVDEVWAKLRPIVVTINNVAKFSQNDDYFDWIMSTGQKTFVEGSLKDTIFGVGLDWADPRIENEANWRGTNILGHCLHDTRLILQLHGRDVDPWSSVSQLIRERRAEPASLVP
;
A
#
# COMPACT_ATOMS: atom_id res chain seq x y z
N MET A 1 7.72 3.48 20.61
CA MET A 1 6.85 2.34 20.24
C MET A 1 5.40 2.74 20.42
N ILE A 2 4.66 2.66 19.33
CA ILE A 2 3.23 2.94 19.26
C ILE A 2 2.41 2.02 20.19
N ASP A 3 1.42 2.58 20.90
CA ASP A 3 0.46 1.83 21.70
C ASP A 3 -0.55 1.12 20.78
N LEU A 4 -0.31 -0.16 20.51
CA LEU A 4 -1.13 -0.97 19.60
C LEU A 4 -2.48 -1.38 20.18
N SER A 5 -2.65 -1.34 21.51
CA SER A 5 -3.88 -1.78 22.18
C SER A 5 -5.11 -0.92 21.85
N ARG A 6 -4.86 0.28 21.29
CA ARG A 6 -5.89 1.21 20.82
C ARG A 6 -6.44 0.85 19.44
N TYR A 7 -5.83 -0.09 18.74
CA TYR A 7 -6.21 -0.48 17.40
C TYR A 7 -6.81 -1.88 17.38
N LYS A 8 -7.67 -2.10 16.39
CA LYS A 8 -8.25 -3.41 16.07
C LYS A 8 -7.17 -4.27 15.41
N MET A 9 -6.30 -4.85 16.22
CA MET A 9 -5.16 -5.62 15.79
C MET A 9 -4.95 -6.82 16.71
N ARG A 10 -4.45 -7.91 16.14
CA ARG A 10 -4.01 -9.09 16.89
C ARG A 10 -2.94 -9.84 16.12
N GLU A 11 -2.08 -10.55 16.85
CA GLU A 11 -1.02 -11.37 16.26
C GLU A 11 -1.18 -12.83 16.67
N THR A 12 -0.83 -13.73 15.76
CA THR A 12 -0.56 -15.15 16.03
C THR A 12 0.94 -15.41 15.82
N SER A 13 1.38 -16.67 15.89
CA SER A 13 2.77 -17.01 15.54
C SER A 13 3.10 -16.73 14.07
N THR A 14 2.10 -16.71 13.19
CA THR A 14 2.27 -16.63 11.73
C THR A 14 1.65 -15.39 11.09
N HIS A 15 0.72 -14.71 11.75
CA HIS A 15 -0.08 -13.64 11.15
C HIS A 15 -0.18 -12.39 12.03
N VAL A 16 -0.39 -11.25 11.37
CA VAL A 16 -0.81 -9.98 11.95
C VAL A 16 -2.14 -9.60 11.30
N TYR A 17 -3.23 -9.68 12.05
CA TYR A 17 -4.55 -9.26 11.59
C TYR A 17 -4.82 -7.83 12.04
N PHE A 18 -5.32 -6.99 11.15
CA PHE A 18 -5.57 -5.59 11.46
C PHE A 18 -6.79 -5.01 10.74
N TYR A 19 -7.46 -4.06 11.40
CA TYR A 19 -8.47 -3.17 10.84
C TYR A 19 -8.28 -1.76 11.43
N GLY A 20 -7.20 -1.11 11.02
CA GLY A 20 -6.70 0.14 11.61
C GLY A 20 -5.21 0.03 11.95
N GLY A 21 -4.73 0.98 12.76
CA GLY A 21 -3.33 1.01 13.20
C GLY A 21 -2.32 1.21 12.06
N PRO A 22 -1.02 1.08 12.34
CA PRO A 22 0.06 1.47 11.41
C PRO A 22 -0.03 0.84 10.02
N GLY A 23 -0.47 -0.42 9.92
CA GLY A 23 -0.66 -1.14 8.66
C GLY A 23 -1.80 -0.61 7.78
N SER A 24 -2.79 0.05 8.36
CA SER A 24 -3.92 0.61 7.60
C SER A 24 -3.51 1.83 6.78
N GLN A 25 -4.05 1.93 5.56
CA GLN A 25 -3.85 3.11 4.70
C GLN A 25 -4.50 4.38 5.27
N TRP A 26 -5.50 4.23 6.17
CA TRP A 26 -6.22 5.34 6.78
C TRP A 26 -5.56 5.84 8.06
N HIS A 27 -4.60 5.09 8.59
CA HIS A 27 -3.88 5.53 9.78
C HIS A 27 -3.03 6.75 9.45
N ARG A 28 -3.22 7.81 10.24
CA ARG A 28 -2.48 9.06 10.13
C ARG A 28 -0.99 8.78 10.19
N GLY A 29 -0.21 9.58 9.48
CA GLY A 29 1.23 9.44 9.38
C GLY A 29 1.71 10.35 8.26
N SER A 30 2.46 11.39 8.61
CA SER A 30 2.97 12.33 7.63
C SER A 30 4.17 11.72 6.91
N PHE A 31 4.20 11.76 5.59
CA PHE A 31 5.35 11.36 4.79
C PHE A 31 5.33 12.03 3.42
N SER A 32 6.50 12.14 2.80
CA SER A 32 6.65 12.70 1.46
C SER A 32 7.07 11.64 0.45
N VAL A 33 6.45 11.63 -0.72
CA VAL A 33 6.83 10.74 -1.82
C VAL A 33 6.47 11.37 -3.16
N ALA A 34 7.28 11.11 -4.18
CA ALA A 34 7.00 11.59 -5.53
C ALA A 34 5.81 10.83 -6.13
N LEU A 35 4.89 11.56 -6.77
CA LEU A 35 3.72 10.98 -7.42
C LEU A 35 4.11 10.16 -8.66
N PRO A 36 3.34 9.11 -9.00
CA PRO A 36 3.52 8.38 -10.24
C PRO A 36 3.14 9.22 -11.45
N ARG A 37 3.81 8.95 -12.58
CA ARG A 37 3.31 9.30 -13.91
C ARG A 37 3.39 8.09 -14.84
N VAL A 38 2.48 8.02 -15.81
CA VAL A 38 2.55 7.02 -16.88
C VAL A 38 3.18 7.68 -18.10
N VAL A 39 4.23 7.09 -18.62
CA VAL A 39 4.88 7.52 -19.87
C VAL A 39 4.72 6.44 -20.94
N ASP A 40 4.56 6.86 -22.19
CA ASP A 40 4.69 5.97 -23.33
C ASP A 40 6.15 5.95 -23.78
N ARG A 41 6.76 4.76 -23.83
CA ARG A 41 8.08 4.53 -24.42
C ARG A 41 8.00 3.28 -25.27
N ASP A 42 8.34 3.42 -26.54
CA ASP A 42 8.38 2.32 -27.52
C ASP A 42 7.03 1.59 -27.64
N GLY A 43 5.92 2.33 -27.53
CA GLY A 43 4.56 1.76 -27.56
C GLY A 43 4.18 1.02 -26.28
N GLN A 44 5.00 1.10 -25.23
CA GLN A 44 4.74 0.50 -23.92
C GLN A 44 4.50 1.58 -22.88
N ARG A 45 3.32 1.53 -22.26
CA ARG A 45 3.01 2.35 -21.08
C ARG A 45 3.81 1.85 -19.87
N ARG A 46 4.57 2.74 -19.25
CA ARG A 46 5.38 2.46 -18.06
C ARG A 46 5.04 3.42 -16.94
N LEU A 47 4.91 2.89 -15.72
CA LEU A 47 4.84 3.67 -14.50
C LEU A 47 6.25 4.14 -14.14
N VAL A 48 6.45 5.44 -13.95
CA VAL A 48 7.74 6.02 -13.55
C VAL A 48 7.56 7.04 -12.44
N LYS A 49 8.64 7.30 -11.70
CA LYS A 49 8.76 8.41 -10.75
C LYS A 49 8.60 9.74 -11.52
N SER A 50 7.78 10.64 -11.02
CA SER A 50 7.74 12.03 -11.48
C SER A 50 8.60 12.94 -10.59
N ASP A 51 8.75 14.21 -10.97
CA ASP A 51 9.41 15.22 -10.15
C ASP A 51 8.44 15.90 -9.16
N ASP A 52 7.16 15.49 -9.15
CA ASP A 52 6.11 16.03 -8.26
C ASP A 52 6.18 15.35 -6.89
N LEU A 53 7.10 15.82 -6.04
CA LEU A 53 7.22 15.43 -4.64
C LEU A 53 6.17 16.14 -3.79
N ARG A 54 5.33 15.37 -3.09
CA ARG A 54 4.31 15.90 -2.18
C ARG A 54 4.34 15.23 -0.82
N THR A 55 3.78 15.92 0.16
CA THR A 55 3.56 15.42 1.52
C THR A 55 2.10 15.02 1.70
N PHE A 56 1.87 13.88 2.35
CA PHE A 56 0.57 13.29 2.58
C PHE A 56 0.35 13.03 4.07
N ASN A 57 -0.88 13.10 4.52
CA ASN A 57 -1.23 12.89 5.93
C ASN A 57 -1.55 11.42 6.30
N CYS A 58 -1.72 10.57 5.29
CA CYS A 58 -1.89 9.12 5.39
C CYS A 58 -1.63 8.49 4.01
N ALA A 59 -1.57 7.16 3.95
CA ALA A 59 -1.27 6.47 2.71
C ALA A 59 -2.47 6.42 1.72
N GLU A 60 -3.70 6.52 2.21
CA GLU A 60 -4.90 6.66 1.35
C GLU A 60 -4.83 7.95 0.51
N GLN A 61 -4.41 9.08 1.09
CA GLN A 61 -4.25 10.35 0.34
C GLN A 61 -3.25 10.18 -0.81
N ALA A 62 -2.08 9.61 -0.51
CA ALA A 62 -1.04 9.35 -1.50
C ALA A 62 -1.52 8.38 -2.59
N GLN A 63 -2.27 7.35 -2.21
CA GLN A 63 -2.81 6.37 -3.14
C GLN A 63 -3.83 6.99 -4.10
N MET A 64 -4.75 7.83 -3.58
CA MET A 64 -5.77 8.48 -4.40
C MET A 64 -5.18 9.59 -5.27
N ALA A 65 -4.19 10.35 -4.77
CA ALA A 65 -3.46 11.33 -5.56
C ALA A 65 -2.68 10.66 -6.69
N GLY A 66 -2.00 9.54 -6.42
CA GLY A 66 -1.32 8.75 -7.45
C GLY A 66 -2.28 8.14 -8.47
N LYS A 67 -3.48 7.73 -8.04
CA LYS A 67 -4.55 7.34 -8.97
C LYS A 67 -4.93 8.49 -9.90
N ALA A 68 -5.15 9.69 -9.35
CA ALA A 68 -5.49 10.87 -10.14
C ALA A 68 -4.40 11.23 -11.16
N THR A 69 -3.11 11.14 -10.80
CA THR A 69 -2.02 11.41 -11.77
C THR A 69 -1.87 10.33 -12.84
N ILE A 70 -2.04 9.05 -12.50
CA ILE A 70 -2.01 7.94 -13.47
C ILE A 70 -3.07 8.12 -14.56
N PHE A 71 -4.23 8.66 -14.18
CA PHE A 71 -5.37 8.87 -15.06
C PHE A 71 -5.50 10.31 -15.59
N ASN A 72 -4.48 11.16 -15.40
CA ASN A 72 -4.44 12.55 -15.86
C ASN A 72 -5.65 13.39 -15.42
N ASP A 73 -6.04 13.28 -14.15
CA ASP A 73 -7.15 14.03 -13.55
C ASP A 73 -6.66 15.11 -12.57
N PRO A 74 -6.26 16.30 -13.07
CA PRO A 74 -5.74 17.37 -12.22
C PRO A 74 -6.80 17.96 -11.28
N VAL A 75 -8.08 17.85 -11.62
CA VAL A 75 -9.18 18.36 -10.79
C VAL A 75 -9.31 17.50 -9.53
N ARG A 76 -9.41 16.18 -9.68
CA ARG A 76 -9.46 15.28 -8.51
C ARG A 76 -8.16 15.30 -7.73
N LEU A 77 -7.01 15.42 -8.40
CA LEU A 77 -5.73 15.56 -7.71
C LEU A 77 -5.76 16.76 -6.75
N LYS A 78 -6.21 17.92 -7.20
CA LYS A 78 -6.32 19.10 -6.35
C LYS A 78 -7.25 18.85 -5.15
N GLU A 79 -8.46 18.34 -5.41
CA GLU A 79 -9.44 18.06 -4.36
C GLU A 79 -8.90 17.06 -3.32
N ILE A 80 -8.19 16.00 -3.73
CA ILE A 80 -7.61 14.99 -2.84
C ILE A 80 -6.50 15.59 -1.97
N MET A 81 -5.68 16.50 -2.52
CA MET A 81 -4.61 17.15 -1.77
C MET A 81 -5.12 18.14 -0.73
N ASP A 82 -6.26 18.78 -0.99
CA ASP A 82 -6.90 19.71 -0.06
C ASP A 82 -7.74 19.01 1.02
N GLU A 83 -8.04 17.71 0.86
CA GLU A 83 -8.91 16.95 1.77
C GLU A 83 -8.10 16.27 2.90
N PRO A 84 -8.30 16.64 4.17
CA PRO A 84 -7.60 16.00 5.27
C PRO A 84 -8.14 14.62 5.62
N GLU A 85 -9.40 14.27 5.38
CA GLU A 85 -10.01 13.04 5.92
C GLU A 85 -9.87 11.82 4.99
N PRO A 86 -9.28 10.68 5.44
CA PRO A 86 -9.05 9.50 4.59
C PRO A 86 -10.31 8.95 3.93
N TYR A 87 -11.43 9.01 4.64
CA TYR A 87 -12.72 8.57 4.11
C TYR A 87 -13.17 9.43 2.91
N GLU A 88 -13.02 10.75 3.00
CA GLU A 88 -13.37 11.67 1.92
C GLU A 88 -12.34 11.61 0.78
N GLN A 89 -11.04 11.46 1.09
CA GLN A 89 -10.00 11.18 0.08
C GLN A 89 -10.35 9.94 -0.77
N LYS A 90 -10.77 8.84 -0.12
CA LYS A 90 -11.22 7.62 -0.82
C LYS A 90 -12.44 7.87 -1.69
N LYS A 91 -13.41 8.66 -1.21
CA LYS A 91 -14.60 9.05 -1.99
C LYS A 91 -14.22 9.86 -3.22
N LEU A 92 -13.29 10.80 -3.09
CA LEU A 92 -12.78 11.59 -4.22
C LEU A 92 -12.04 10.70 -5.22
N GLY A 93 -11.21 9.77 -4.74
CA GLY A 93 -10.52 8.80 -5.59
C GLY A 93 -11.43 7.85 -6.37
N ARG A 94 -12.66 7.61 -5.90
CA ARG A 94 -13.71 6.89 -6.68
C ARG A 94 -14.26 7.71 -7.85
N LYS A 95 -14.08 9.04 -7.84
CA LYS A 95 -14.56 9.98 -8.87
C LYS A 95 -13.49 10.33 -9.90
N VAL A 96 -12.26 9.79 -9.78
CA VAL A 96 -11.18 9.98 -10.77
C VAL A 96 -11.67 9.57 -12.16
N SER A 97 -11.43 10.41 -13.15
CA SER A 97 -11.85 10.22 -14.55
C SER A 97 -10.87 10.89 -15.52
N PRO A 98 -10.54 10.25 -16.67
CA PRO A 98 -11.00 8.94 -17.12
C PRO A 98 -10.42 7.79 -16.30
N PHE A 99 -11.23 6.80 -15.90
CA PHE A 99 -10.78 5.65 -15.09
C PHE A 99 -10.91 4.33 -15.84
N VAL A 100 -9.87 3.50 -15.74
CA VAL A 100 -9.81 2.15 -16.31
C VAL A 100 -9.36 1.18 -15.23
N ASP A 101 -10.26 0.32 -14.75
CA ASP A 101 -9.99 -0.56 -13.60
C ASP A 101 -8.87 -1.56 -13.90
N GLU A 102 -8.80 -2.09 -15.12
CA GLU A 102 -7.78 -3.06 -15.53
C GLU A 102 -6.37 -2.47 -15.47
N VAL A 103 -6.25 -1.16 -15.77
CA VAL A 103 -4.99 -0.43 -15.63
C VAL A 103 -4.68 -0.23 -14.15
N TRP A 104 -5.66 0.21 -13.36
CA TRP A 104 -5.47 0.44 -11.93
C TRP A 104 -5.16 -0.84 -11.15
N ALA A 105 -5.81 -1.96 -11.47
CA ALA A 105 -5.58 -3.25 -10.83
C ALA A 105 -4.12 -3.71 -10.97
N LYS A 106 -3.47 -3.41 -12.11
CA LYS A 106 -2.05 -3.72 -12.36
C LYS A 106 -1.10 -2.76 -11.62
N LEU A 107 -1.48 -1.50 -11.47
CA LEU A 107 -0.60 -0.46 -10.92
C LEU A 107 -0.78 -0.25 -9.41
N ARG A 108 -1.96 -0.53 -8.85
CA ARG A 108 -2.28 -0.27 -7.43
C ARG A 108 -1.34 -0.97 -6.46
N PRO A 109 -0.89 -2.24 -6.64
CA PRO A 109 0.02 -2.84 -5.68
C PRO A 109 1.38 -2.12 -5.67
N ILE A 110 1.86 -1.71 -6.85
CA ILE A 110 3.12 -0.98 -7.01
C ILE A 110 3.06 0.38 -6.29
N VAL A 111 1.98 1.14 -6.54
CA VAL A 111 1.77 2.46 -5.92
C VAL A 111 1.63 2.34 -4.40
N VAL A 112 0.86 1.35 -3.92
CA VAL A 112 0.65 1.13 -2.49
C VAL A 112 1.94 0.71 -1.79
N THR A 113 2.74 -0.17 -2.38
CA THR A 113 4.06 -0.52 -1.81
C THR A 113 4.99 0.69 -1.76
N ILE A 114 5.06 1.52 -2.81
CA ILE A 114 5.87 2.76 -2.79
C ILE A 114 5.45 3.69 -1.65
N ASN A 115 4.14 3.91 -1.50
CA ASN A 115 3.60 4.77 -0.45
C ASN A 115 3.88 4.20 0.95
N ASN A 116 3.75 2.89 1.13
CA ASN A 116 4.05 2.24 2.40
C ASN A 116 5.56 2.29 2.72
N VAL A 117 6.45 2.03 1.76
CA VAL A 117 7.90 2.20 2.00
C VAL A 117 8.21 3.63 2.44
N ALA A 118 7.66 4.64 1.76
CA ALA A 118 7.84 6.04 2.14
C ALA A 118 7.27 6.35 3.54
N LYS A 119 6.04 5.91 3.83
CA LYS A 119 5.37 6.11 5.12
C LYS A 119 6.17 5.50 6.26
N PHE A 120 6.61 4.27 6.10
CA PHE A 120 7.27 3.51 7.15
C PHE A 120 8.73 3.92 7.35
N SER A 121 9.46 4.30 6.30
CA SER A 121 10.84 4.78 6.47
C SER A 121 10.93 6.13 7.19
N GLN A 122 9.93 7.00 6.98
CA GLN A 122 9.88 8.37 7.51
C GLN A 122 9.24 8.49 8.90
N ASN A 123 8.64 7.41 9.43
CA ASN A 123 7.98 7.43 10.74
C ASN A 123 8.57 6.34 11.65
N ASP A 124 9.34 6.74 12.66
CA ASP A 124 10.10 5.87 13.57
C ASP A 124 9.25 4.76 14.18
N ASP A 125 8.10 5.12 14.78
CA ASP A 125 7.21 4.14 15.41
C ASP A 125 6.63 3.12 14.40
N TYR A 126 6.46 3.50 13.13
CA TYR A 126 5.96 2.58 12.11
C TYR A 126 7.05 1.66 11.61
N PHE A 127 8.27 2.19 11.43
CA PHE A 127 9.45 1.39 11.13
C PHE A 127 9.67 0.32 12.21
N ASP A 128 9.69 0.73 13.48
CA ASP A 128 9.89 -0.19 14.60
C ASP A 128 8.82 -1.28 14.64
N TRP A 129 7.55 -0.89 14.46
CA TRP A 129 6.45 -1.85 14.43
C TRP A 129 6.55 -2.83 13.26
N ILE A 130 6.82 -2.38 12.03
CA ILE A 130 6.87 -3.30 10.90
C ILE A 130 8.07 -4.26 11.01
N MET A 131 9.19 -3.82 11.58
CA MET A 131 10.33 -4.68 11.88
C MET A 131 10.02 -5.71 12.98
N SER A 132 9.27 -5.32 14.02
CA SER A 132 8.91 -6.24 15.12
C SER A 132 7.98 -7.38 14.68
N THR A 133 7.31 -7.26 13.52
CA THR A 133 6.42 -8.29 13.00
C THR A 133 7.15 -9.54 12.49
N GLY A 134 8.48 -9.49 12.34
CA GLY A 134 9.30 -10.63 11.92
C GLY A 134 8.94 -11.10 10.51
N GLN A 135 8.55 -12.37 10.36
CA GLN A 135 8.15 -12.96 9.07
C GLN A 135 6.63 -13.14 8.94
N LYS A 136 5.83 -12.61 9.87
CA LYS A 136 4.38 -12.84 9.88
C LYS A 136 3.69 -12.28 8.62
N THR A 137 2.62 -12.93 8.20
CA THR A 137 1.74 -12.47 7.10
C THR A 137 0.81 -11.38 7.61
N PHE A 138 0.73 -10.26 6.88
CA PHE A 138 -0.20 -9.18 7.18
C PHE A 138 -1.57 -9.46 6.57
N VAL A 139 -2.65 -9.25 7.34
CA VAL A 139 -4.02 -9.54 6.91
C VAL A 139 -4.93 -8.38 7.26
N GLU A 140 -5.45 -7.69 6.24
CA GLU A 140 -6.46 -6.64 6.46
C GLU A 140 -7.85 -7.27 6.64
N GLY A 141 -8.32 -7.31 7.88
CA GLY A 141 -9.59 -7.89 8.31
C GLY A 141 -10.76 -6.92 8.16
N SER A 142 -11.05 -6.50 6.93
CA SER A 142 -12.20 -5.67 6.59
C SER A 142 -13.33 -6.52 6.01
N LEU A 143 -14.49 -6.54 6.69
CA LEU A 143 -15.67 -7.30 6.25
C LEU A 143 -16.18 -6.91 4.85
N LYS A 144 -15.96 -5.65 4.44
CA LYS A 144 -16.50 -5.08 3.19
C LYS A 144 -15.46 -4.96 2.07
N ASP A 145 -14.18 -5.12 2.37
CA ASP A 145 -13.10 -4.93 1.39
C ASP A 145 -12.54 -6.29 0.95
N THR A 146 -12.82 -6.65 -0.30
CA THR A 146 -12.32 -7.89 -0.93
C THR A 146 -11.15 -7.63 -1.89
N ILE A 147 -10.68 -6.37 -2.00
CA ILE A 147 -9.56 -6.00 -2.85
C ILE A 147 -8.30 -5.83 -1.98
N PHE A 148 -8.35 -4.91 -1.03
CA PHE A 148 -7.22 -4.66 -0.13
C PHE A 148 -7.20 -5.63 1.04
N GLY A 149 -8.39 -6.03 1.51
CA GLY A 149 -8.58 -7.01 2.58
C GLY A 149 -9.08 -8.38 2.13
N VAL A 150 -9.40 -9.21 3.12
CA VAL A 150 -9.80 -10.62 2.94
C VAL A 150 -11.32 -10.85 2.95
N GLY A 151 -12.13 -9.80 3.12
CA GLY A 151 -13.59 -9.93 3.18
C GLY A 151 -14.12 -10.63 4.44
N LEU A 152 -13.33 -10.65 5.52
CA LEU A 152 -13.69 -11.13 6.86
C LEU A 152 -13.29 -10.07 7.89
N ASP A 153 -14.02 -9.99 9.01
CA ASP A 153 -13.67 -9.07 10.10
C ASP A 153 -12.39 -9.53 10.82
N TRP A 154 -11.55 -8.59 11.24
CA TRP A 154 -10.28 -8.85 11.94
C TRP A 154 -10.42 -9.72 13.21
N ALA A 155 -11.57 -9.67 13.87
CA ALA A 155 -11.87 -10.44 15.07
C ALA A 155 -12.60 -11.77 14.79
N ASP A 156 -13.02 -12.01 13.55
CA ASP A 156 -13.68 -13.26 13.17
C ASP A 156 -12.67 -14.42 13.21
N PRO A 157 -12.87 -15.47 14.03
CA PRO A 157 -11.92 -16.57 14.12
C PRO A 157 -11.74 -17.32 12.78
N ARG A 158 -12.71 -17.25 11.87
CA ARG A 158 -12.61 -17.86 10.53
C ARG A 158 -11.51 -17.26 9.67
N ILE A 159 -11.08 -16.03 9.98
CA ILE A 159 -10.01 -15.31 9.25
C ILE A 159 -8.65 -16.02 9.35
N GLU A 160 -8.46 -16.91 10.33
CA GLU A 160 -7.21 -17.64 10.51
C GLU A 160 -7.00 -18.77 9.51
N ASN A 161 -8.09 -19.25 8.89
CA ASN A 161 -8.01 -20.19 7.79
C ASN A 161 -8.12 -19.41 6.48
N GLU A 162 -7.01 -19.31 5.74
CA GLU A 162 -6.93 -18.60 4.45
C GLU A 162 -7.95 -19.11 3.43
N ALA A 163 -8.38 -20.38 3.51
CA ALA A 163 -9.41 -20.93 2.64
C ALA A 163 -10.79 -20.27 2.82
N ASN A 164 -11.01 -19.57 3.93
CA ASN A 164 -12.24 -18.79 4.16
C ASN A 164 -12.19 -17.39 3.57
N TRP A 165 -11.02 -16.93 3.11
CA TRP A 165 -10.85 -15.58 2.59
C TRP A 165 -11.65 -15.42 1.29
N ARG A 166 -12.29 -14.26 1.16
CA ARG A 166 -13.14 -13.88 0.02
C ARG A 166 -12.58 -12.69 -0.74
N GLY A 167 -11.35 -12.29 -0.39
CA GLY A 167 -10.68 -11.14 -0.93
C GLY A 167 -9.19 -11.39 -1.17
N THR A 168 -8.55 -10.45 -1.85
CA THR A 168 -7.20 -10.66 -2.39
C THR A 168 -6.07 -10.27 -1.44
N ASN A 169 -6.37 -9.66 -0.29
CA ASN A 169 -5.38 -9.23 0.71
C ASN A 169 -4.20 -8.42 0.12
N ILE A 170 -4.46 -7.60 -0.91
CA ILE A 170 -3.38 -6.88 -1.62
C ILE A 170 -2.59 -6.00 -0.65
N LEU A 171 -3.24 -5.40 0.34
CA LEU A 171 -2.54 -4.57 1.33
C LEU A 171 -1.55 -5.41 2.15
N GLY A 172 -1.92 -6.64 2.52
CA GLY A 172 -1.03 -7.57 3.22
C GLY A 172 0.24 -7.88 2.43
N HIS A 173 0.09 -8.16 1.14
CA HIS A 173 1.23 -8.37 0.23
C HIS A 173 2.10 -7.11 0.07
N CYS A 174 1.48 -5.92 -0.05
CA CYS A 174 2.23 -4.67 -0.14
C CYS A 174 3.02 -4.37 1.15
N LEU A 175 2.47 -4.68 2.33
CA LEU A 175 3.15 -4.54 3.61
C LEU A 175 4.29 -5.55 3.76
N HIS A 176 4.12 -6.78 3.26
CA HIS A 176 5.20 -7.76 3.19
C HIS A 176 6.37 -7.22 2.34
N ASP A 177 6.10 -6.73 1.14
CA ASP A 177 7.12 -6.13 0.26
C ASP A 177 7.78 -4.92 0.90
N THR A 178 7.00 -4.08 1.57
CA THR A 178 7.48 -2.92 2.33
C THR A 178 8.48 -3.37 3.40
N ARG A 179 8.14 -4.41 4.17
CA ARG A 179 9.03 -4.95 5.21
C ARG A 179 10.34 -5.47 4.62
N LEU A 180 10.28 -6.24 3.53
CA LEU A 180 11.49 -6.76 2.87
C LEU A 180 12.41 -5.64 2.39
N ILE A 181 11.85 -4.62 1.74
CA ILE A 181 12.59 -3.45 1.26
C ILE A 181 13.26 -2.72 2.42
N LEU A 182 12.54 -2.48 3.51
CA LEU A 182 13.07 -1.79 4.70
C LEU A 182 14.11 -2.62 5.46
N GLN A 183 13.99 -3.95 5.45
CA GLN A 183 15.03 -4.84 6.02
C GLN A 183 16.33 -4.76 5.22
N LEU A 184 16.25 -4.66 3.89
CA LEU A 184 17.41 -4.62 3.02
C LEU A 184 18.10 -3.23 3.02
N HIS A 185 17.31 -2.17 2.97
CA HIS A 185 17.82 -0.81 2.75
C HIS A 185 17.81 0.07 4.00
N GLY A 186 17.18 -0.38 5.09
CA GLY A 186 16.95 0.45 6.26
C GLY A 186 16.02 1.62 5.96
N ARG A 187 16.25 2.74 6.68
CA ARG A 187 15.38 3.93 6.61
C ARG A 187 15.77 4.91 5.50
N ASP A 188 17.04 4.93 5.09
CA ASP A 188 17.53 5.77 4.00
C ASP A 188 17.27 5.09 2.63
N VAL A 189 16.01 4.72 2.42
CA VAL A 189 15.55 4.00 1.23
C VAL A 189 14.89 4.98 0.26
N ASP A 190 15.20 4.88 -1.03
CA ASP A 190 14.40 5.51 -2.07
C ASP A 190 13.28 4.54 -2.48
N PRO A 191 11.99 4.85 -2.17
CA PRO A 191 10.89 3.92 -2.38
C PRO A 191 10.73 3.46 -3.84
N TRP A 192 11.02 4.36 -4.78
CA TRP A 192 10.82 4.14 -6.21
C TRP A 192 11.82 3.14 -6.79
N SER A 193 13.11 3.33 -6.51
CA SER A 193 14.19 2.47 -7.00
C SER A 193 14.12 1.08 -6.36
N SER A 194 13.89 0.98 -5.05
CA SER A 194 13.80 -0.31 -4.35
C SER A 194 12.59 -1.13 -4.79
N VAL A 195 11.40 -0.53 -4.94
CA VAL A 195 10.23 -1.24 -5.48
C VAL A 195 10.44 -1.66 -6.93
N SER A 196 11.05 -0.79 -7.75
CA SER A 196 11.39 -1.13 -9.14
C SER A 196 12.38 -2.28 -9.23
N GLN A 197 13.36 -2.34 -8.33
CA GLN A 197 14.31 -3.44 -8.23
C GLN A 197 13.62 -4.75 -7.85
N LEU A 198 12.81 -4.75 -6.79
CA LEU A 198 12.05 -5.93 -6.36
C LEU A 198 11.18 -6.51 -7.49
N ILE A 199 10.52 -5.65 -8.28
CA ILE A 199 9.70 -6.08 -9.43
C ILE A 199 10.57 -6.68 -10.54
N ARG A 200 11.77 -6.15 -10.79
CA ARG A 200 12.69 -6.72 -11.78
C ARG A 200 13.21 -8.08 -11.36
N GLU A 201 13.57 -8.23 -10.08
CA GLU A 201 14.06 -9.50 -9.52
C GLU A 201 13.00 -10.60 -9.66
N ARG A 202 11.76 -10.34 -9.24
CA ARG A 202 10.63 -11.28 -9.41
C ARG A 202 10.30 -11.65 -10.85
N ARG A 203 10.65 -10.80 -11.83
CA ARG A 203 10.48 -11.09 -13.27
C ARG A 203 11.67 -11.87 -13.85
N ALA A 204 12.84 -11.74 -13.25
CA ALA A 204 14.05 -12.42 -13.68
C ALA A 204 14.15 -13.83 -13.08
N GLU A 205 13.46 -14.10 -11.97
CA GLU A 205 13.29 -15.45 -11.44
C GLU A 205 12.61 -16.34 -12.51
N PRO A 206 13.28 -17.43 -12.95
CA PRO A 206 12.65 -18.37 -13.87
C PRO A 206 11.38 -18.91 -13.19
N ALA A 207 10.30 -19.06 -13.95
CA ALA A 207 9.11 -19.76 -13.49
C ALA A 207 9.46 -21.24 -13.27
N SER A 208 10.05 -21.60 -12.13
CA SER A 208 10.21 -22.99 -11.76
C SER A 208 10.22 -23.21 -10.25
N LEU A 209 9.44 -24.24 -9.89
CA LEU A 209 9.49 -25.04 -8.66
C LEU A 209 8.83 -24.42 -7.41
N VAL A 210 7.51 -24.26 -7.49
CA VAL A 210 6.67 -24.68 -6.36
C VAL A 210 6.25 -26.13 -6.66
N PRO A 211 6.54 -27.11 -5.77
CA PRO A 211 6.03 -28.47 -5.91
C PRO A 211 4.50 -28.54 -5.80
#